data_AF-A0A925LEE0-F1
#
_entry.id   AF-A0A925LEE0-F1
#
_cell.length_a   1.000
_cell.length_b   1.000
_cell.length_c   1.000
_cell.angle_alpha   90.00
_cell.angle_beta   90.00
_cell.angle_gamma   90.00
#
_symmetry.space_group_name_H-M   'P 1'
#
loop_
_entity.id
_entity.type
_entity.pdbx_description
1 polymer ?
#
loop_
_entity_poly.entity_id
_entity_poly.type
_entity_poly.pdbx_seq_one_letter_code
_entity_poly.pdbx_strand_id
1 'polypeptide(L)'
;MPWCPSCESEYDDHVTRCKQCDVDLVENLSEIVHYEKLADVQEEDLVGALEYLKYTGIDAVSEIFEDHAEISVKREDLKMANKHIKVYFYNKAMEKAEEEDEEEEAAQVNDKGYATDSYKNAHQVKEMHSSATSFLAIGGLLVIFGLLNLFGVLKILDAGMYLYGVIVVGIAFCA
;
A
#
# COMPACT_ATOMS: atom_id res chain seq x y z
N MET A 1 -43.94 18.21 4.52
CA MET A 1 -44.74 17.21 3.78
C MET A 1 -43.94 15.92 3.72
N PRO A 2 -44.26 14.95 4.59
CA PRO A 2 -43.57 13.67 4.65
C PRO A 2 -43.90 12.80 3.43
N TRP A 3 -42.91 12.04 2.98
CA TRP A 3 -42.93 11.22 1.78
C TRP A 3 -42.80 9.75 2.11
N CYS A 4 -43.48 8.90 1.35
CA CYS A 4 -43.26 7.47 1.42
C CYS A 4 -42.05 7.06 0.57
N PRO A 5 -41.01 6.43 1.17
CA PRO A 5 -39.81 6.02 0.45
C PRO A 5 -40.05 4.84 -0.51
N SER A 6 -41.14 4.10 -0.35
CA SER A 6 -41.48 2.93 -1.19
C SER A 6 -42.49 3.25 -2.28
N CYS A 7 -43.45 4.12 -2.01
CA CYS A 7 -44.54 4.47 -2.94
C CYS A 7 -44.34 5.81 -3.64
N GLU A 8 -43.27 6.56 -3.29
CA GLU A 8 -42.98 7.91 -3.79
C GLU A 8 -44.21 8.85 -3.71
N SER A 9 -45.03 8.66 -2.68
CA SER A 9 -46.28 9.40 -2.48
C SER A 9 -46.10 10.40 -1.36
N GLU A 10 -46.58 11.62 -1.59
CA GLU A 10 -46.57 12.72 -0.62
C GLU A 10 -47.77 12.60 0.33
N TYR A 11 -47.55 12.90 1.61
CA TYR A 11 -48.54 12.84 2.66
C TYR A 11 -48.61 14.16 3.44
N ASP A 12 -49.74 14.38 4.12
CA ASP A 12 -49.91 15.48 5.07
C ASP A 12 -49.02 15.27 6.31
N ASP A 13 -48.58 16.38 6.93
CA ASP A 13 -47.64 16.40 8.06
C ASP A 13 -48.12 15.65 9.32
N HIS A 14 -49.40 15.31 9.42
CA HIS A 14 -49.97 14.55 10.53
C HIS A 14 -49.95 13.03 10.32
N VAL A 15 -49.50 12.56 9.17
CA VAL A 15 -49.39 11.14 8.83
C VAL A 15 -47.93 10.73 9.01
N THR A 16 -47.69 9.70 9.81
CA THR A 16 -46.35 9.16 10.07
C THR A 16 -46.08 7.83 9.37
N ARG A 17 -47.13 7.15 8.87
CA ARG A 17 -47.05 5.86 8.17
C ARG A 17 -47.83 5.84 6.86
N CYS A 18 -47.23 5.21 5.84
CA CYS A 18 -47.86 5.01 4.55
C CYS A 18 -49.03 4.01 4.64
N LYS A 19 -50.21 4.39 4.17
CA LYS A 19 -51.41 3.51 4.17
C LYS A 19 -51.33 2.33 3.20
N GLN A 20 -50.42 2.38 2.23
CA GLN A 20 -50.34 1.38 1.16
C GLN A 20 -49.24 0.33 1.41
N CYS A 21 -48.08 0.75 1.93
CA CYS A 21 -46.95 -0.13 2.19
C CYS A 21 -46.56 -0.25 3.67
N ASP A 22 -47.24 0.47 4.58
CA ASP A 22 -47.01 0.47 6.05
C ASP A 22 -45.57 0.77 6.47
N VAL A 23 -44.86 1.57 5.67
CA VAL A 23 -43.51 2.07 5.98
C VAL A 23 -43.61 3.48 6.58
N ASP A 24 -42.69 3.80 7.48
CA ASP A 24 -42.59 5.14 8.08
C ASP A 24 -42.23 6.19 7.01
N LEU A 25 -42.89 7.35 7.10
CA LEU A 25 -42.70 8.43 6.14
C LEU A 25 -41.47 9.27 6.50
N VAL A 26 -40.72 9.71 5.49
CA VAL A 26 -39.50 10.52 5.64
C VAL A 26 -39.75 11.96 5.22
N GLU A 27 -39.10 12.95 5.85
CA GLU A 27 -39.34 14.35 5.49
C GLU A 27 -38.80 14.69 4.08
N ASN A 28 -37.77 13.99 3.63
CA ASN A 28 -37.18 14.17 2.31
C ASN A 28 -36.68 12.83 1.73
N LEU A 29 -37.02 12.51 0.47
CA LEU A 29 -36.48 11.32 -0.20
C LEU A 29 -34.95 11.35 -0.32
N SER A 30 -34.33 12.53 -0.34
CA SER A 30 -32.86 12.65 -0.37
C SER A 30 -32.19 12.21 0.94
N GLU A 31 -32.94 12.03 2.03
CA GLU A 31 -32.42 11.50 3.30
C GLU A 31 -32.39 9.96 3.32
N ILE A 32 -32.85 9.31 2.25
CA ILE A 32 -32.70 7.86 2.08
C ILE A 32 -31.22 7.58 1.84
N VAL A 33 -30.50 7.21 2.90
CA VAL A 33 -29.11 6.78 2.81
C VAL A 33 -29.06 5.46 2.05
N HIS A 34 -28.69 5.54 0.77
CA HIS A 34 -28.50 4.36 -0.06
C HIS A 34 -27.17 3.71 0.27
N TYR A 35 -27.22 2.54 0.89
CA TYR A 35 -26.08 1.64 0.99
C TYR A 35 -25.97 0.82 -0.28
N GLU A 36 -24.74 0.65 -0.74
CA GLU A 36 -24.39 -0.20 -1.88
C GLU A 36 -23.32 -1.20 -1.45
N LYS A 37 -23.42 -2.40 -2.00
CA LYS A 37 -22.48 -3.48 -1.79
C LYS A 37 -21.08 -3.06 -2.20
N LEU A 38 -20.13 -3.20 -1.26
CA LEU A 38 -18.72 -2.91 -1.48
C LEU A 38 -17.93 -4.16 -1.86
N ALA A 39 -18.00 -5.21 -1.03
CA ALA A 39 -17.21 -6.43 -1.18
C ALA A 39 -17.77 -7.58 -0.32
N ASP A 40 -17.53 -8.80 -0.77
CA ASP A 40 -17.68 -10.02 0.01
C ASP A 40 -16.34 -10.36 0.67
N VAL A 41 -16.36 -10.63 1.96
CA VAL A 41 -15.17 -10.90 2.79
C VAL A 41 -15.37 -12.17 3.61
N GLN A 42 -14.27 -12.81 3.98
CA GLN A 42 -14.32 -13.91 4.94
C GLN A 42 -14.66 -13.38 6.34
N GLU A 43 -15.35 -14.19 7.15
CA GLU A 43 -15.76 -13.79 8.51
C GLU A 43 -14.56 -13.39 9.37
N GLU A 44 -13.44 -14.09 9.22
CA GLU A 44 -12.16 -13.82 9.89
C GLU A 44 -11.60 -12.42 9.59
N ASP A 45 -11.88 -11.89 8.39
CA ASP A 45 -11.36 -10.62 7.91
C ASP A 45 -12.31 -9.45 8.18
N LEU A 46 -13.57 -9.74 8.52
CA LEU A 46 -14.66 -8.77 8.62
C LEU A 46 -14.36 -7.66 9.63
N VAL A 47 -13.98 -8.05 10.85
CA VAL A 47 -13.78 -7.08 11.95
C VAL A 47 -12.67 -6.10 11.60
N GLY A 48 -11.53 -6.59 11.11
CA GLY A 48 -10.40 -5.74 10.72
C GLY A 48 -10.73 -4.84 9.50
N ALA A 49 -11.49 -5.36 8.53
CA ALA A 49 -11.92 -4.59 7.38
C ALA A 49 -12.85 -3.42 7.79
N LEU A 50 -13.81 -3.67 8.69
CA LEU A 50 -14.71 -2.63 9.21
C LEU A 50 -13.97 -1.59 10.05
N GLU A 51 -13.03 -2.02 10.89
CA GLU A 51 -12.22 -1.11 11.70
C GLU A 51 -11.34 -0.21 10.82
N TYR A 52 -10.72 -0.77 9.78
CA TYR A 52 -9.94 -0.01 8.82
C TYR A 52 -10.80 1.01 8.06
N LEU A 53 -11.98 0.62 7.54
CA LEU A 53 -12.87 1.56 6.86
C LEU A 53 -13.32 2.70 7.79
N LYS A 54 -13.64 2.36 9.05
CA LYS A 54 -14.00 3.36 10.06
C LYS A 54 -12.83 4.31 10.35
N TYR A 55 -11.60 3.82 10.44
CA TYR A 55 -10.41 4.64 10.60
C TYR A 55 -10.22 5.62 9.44
N THR A 56 -10.58 5.20 8.21
CA THR A 56 -10.55 6.08 7.03
C THR A 56 -11.72 7.07 6.95
N GLY A 57 -12.63 7.05 7.93
CA GLY A 57 -13.82 7.90 7.98
C GLY A 57 -15.00 7.41 7.13
N ILE A 58 -15.03 6.13 6.76
CA ILE A 58 -16.08 5.53 5.94
C ILE A 58 -16.98 4.68 6.84
N ASP A 59 -18.25 5.07 6.93
CA ASP A 59 -19.26 4.29 7.64
C ASP A 59 -19.66 3.08 6.79
N ALA A 60 -19.30 1.89 7.25
CA ALA A 60 -19.65 0.63 6.63
C ALA A 60 -20.59 -0.18 7.52
N VAL A 61 -21.52 -0.89 6.88
CA VAL A 61 -22.42 -1.85 7.51
C VAL A 61 -22.08 -3.23 6.94
N SER A 62 -22.29 -4.29 7.72
CA SER A 62 -22.06 -5.64 7.27
C SER A 62 -23.23 -6.57 7.56
N GLU A 63 -23.45 -7.52 6.67
CA GLU A 63 -24.38 -8.64 6.85
C GLU A 63 -23.60 -9.96 6.77
N ILE A 64 -23.88 -10.89 7.68
CA ILE A 64 -23.19 -12.19 7.76
C ILE A 64 -24.08 -13.25 7.08
N PHE A 65 -23.51 -13.95 6.11
CA PHE A 65 -24.10 -15.11 5.44
C PHE A 65 -23.39 -16.40 5.91
N GLU A 66 -23.88 -17.57 5.47
CA GLU A 66 -23.34 -18.86 5.91
C GLU A 66 -21.87 -19.09 5.53
N ASP A 67 -21.40 -18.49 4.43
CA ASP A 67 -20.10 -18.73 3.81
C ASP A 67 -19.22 -17.48 3.65
N HIS A 68 -19.79 -16.28 3.83
CA HIS A 68 -19.08 -15.00 3.72
C HIS A 68 -19.84 -13.90 4.47
N ALA A 69 -19.19 -12.76 4.67
CA ALA A 69 -19.84 -11.54 5.10
C ALA A 69 -19.82 -10.51 3.96
N GLU A 70 -20.92 -9.81 3.77
CA GLU A 70 -21.03 -8.71 2.81
C GLU A 70 -20.84 -7.39 3.53
N ILE A 71 -19.93 -6.55 3.03
CA ILE A 71 -19.76 -5.17 3.49
C ILE A 71 -20.46 -4.24 2.51
N SER A 72 -21.28 -3.34 3.04
CA SER A 72 -21.98 -2.28 2.30
C SER A 72 -21.64 -0.90 2.85
N VAL A 73 -21.54 0.09 1.97
CA VAL A 73 -21.19 1.48 2.31
C VAL A 73 -22.15 2.45 1.66
N LYS A 74 -22.21 3.68 2.14
CA LYS A 74 -22.99 4.74 1.49
C LYS A 74 -22.55 4.88 0.02
N ARG A 75 -23.51 5.05 -0.89
CA ARG A 75 -23.26 5.24 -2.34
C ARG A 75 -22.20 6.32 -2.62
N GLU A 76 -22.20 7.38 -1.83
CA GLU A 76 -21.25 8.50 -1.95
C GLU A 76 -19.80 8.07 -1.69
N ASP A 77 -19.60 7.15 -0.75
CA ASP A 77 -18.29 6.68 -0.30
C ASP A 77 -17.78 5.48 -1.11
N LEU A 78 -18.64 4.83 -1.91
CA LEU A 78 -18.34 3.56 -2.59
C LEU A 78 -17.01 3.57 -3.38
N LYS A 79 -16.74 4.65 -4.13
CA LYS A 79 -15.48 4.76 -4.89
C LYS A 79 -14.25 4.87 -4.00
N MET A 80 -14.37 5.57 -2.87
CA MET A 80 -13.28 5.74 -1.92
C MET A 80 -13.06 4.45 -1.15
N ALA A 81 -14.14 3.88 -0.61
CA ALA A 81 -14.16 2.60 0.09
C ALA A 81 -13.53 1.48 -0.73
N ASN A 82 -13.82 1.42 -2.04
CA ASN A 82 -13.26 0.39 -2.93
C ASN A 82 -11.73 0.49 -3.07
N LYS A 83 -11.17 1.69 -3.03
CA LYS A 83 -9.70 1.87 -3.03
C LYS A 83 -9.12 1.43 -1.69
N HIS A 84 -9.72 1.87 -0.59
CA HIS A 84 -9.24 1.56 0.75
C HIS A 84 -9.29 0.06 1.05
N ILE A 85 -10.41 -0.60 0.75
CA ILE A 85 -10.58 -2.03 1.03
C ILE A 85 -9.56 -2.89 0.25
N LYS A 86 -9.22 -2.49 -0.99
CA LYS A 86 -8.17 -3.15 -1.79
C LYS A 86 -6.79 -3.02 -1.16
N VAL A 87 -6.46 -1.83 -0.66
CA VAL A 87 -5.18 -1.58 0.02
C VAL A 87 -5.09 -2.42 1.30
N TYR A 88 -6.16 -2.48 2.09
CA TYR A 88 -6.22 -3.31 3.29
C TYR A 88 -5.92 -4.78 3.00
N PHE A 89 -6.64 -5.38 2.05
CA PHE A 89 -6.42 -6.79 1.69
C PHE A 89 -5.05 -7.05 1.05
N TYR A 90 -4.53 -6.10 0.27
CA TYR A 90 -3.19 -6.20 -0.29
C TYR A 90 -2.12 -6.24 0.80
N ASN A 91 -2.19 -5.32 1.77
CA ASN A 91 -1.24 -5.27 2.88
C ASN A 91 -1.34 -6.53 3.75
N LYS A 92 -2.56 -6.98 4.08
CA LYS A 92 -2.78 -8.20 4.86
C LYS A 92 -2.21 -9.45 4.17
N ALA A 93 -2.32 -9.53 2.85
CA ALA A 93 -1.74 -10.64 2.08
C ALA A 93 -0.20 -10.58 2.05
N MET A 94 0.38 -9.37 2.04
CA MET A 94 1.83 -9.17 2.12
C MET A 94 2.37 -9.56 3.50
N GLU A 95 1.73 -9.12 4.58
CA GLU A 95 2.11 -9.48 5.96
C GLU A 95 2.09 -10.99 6.17
N LYS A 96 1.05 -11.69 5.71
CA LYS A 96 0.98 -13.16 5.79
C LYS A 96 2.11 -13.86 5.02
N ALA A 97 2.46 -13.35 3.83
CA ALA A 97 3.53 -13.93 3.03
C ALA A 97 4.91 -13.71 3.70
N GLU A 98 5.13 -12.55 4.32
CA GLU A 98 6.34 -12.27 5.10
C GLU A 98 6.45 -13.18 6.34
N GLU A 99 5.34 -13.38 7.07
CA GLU A 99 5.29 -14.28 8.23
C GLU A 99 5.55 -15.75 7.84
N GLU A 100 4.97 -16.23 6.72
CA GLU A 100 5.21 -17.58 6.19
C GLU A 100 6.68 -17.77 5.78
N ASP A 101 7.29 -16.78 5.11
CA ASP A 101 8.70 -16.81 4.74
C ASP A 101 9.61 -16.84 5.99
N GLU A 102 9.31 -16.06 7.03
CA GLU A 102 10.05 -16.04 8.30
C GLU A 102 9.94 -17.38 9.08
N GLU A 103 8.76 -18.01 9.11
CA GLU A 103 8.56 -19.31 9.76
C GLU A 103 9.29 -20.44 9.03
N GLU A 104 9.32 -20.42 7.69
CA GLU A 104 10.09 -21.37 6.89
C GLU A 104 11.62 -21.20 7.09
N GLU A 105 12.09 -19.96 7.25
CA GLU A 105 13.50 -19.69 7.58
C GLU A 105 13.86 -20.14 9.00
N ALA A 106 13.00 -19.91 9.99
CA ALA A 106 13.23 -20.34 11.38
C ALA A 106 13.25 -21.88 11.53
N ALA A 107 12.45 -22.60 10.75
CA ALA A 107 12.44 -24.06 10.73
C ALA A 107 13.71 -24.68 10.11
N GLN A 108 14.32 -24.00 9.12
CA GLN A 108 15.53 -24.47 8.43
C GLN A 108 16.83 -24.26 9.22
N VAL A 109 16.85 -23.34 10.18
CA VAL A 109 18.02 -23.05 11.04
C VAL A 109 18.29 -24.13 12.09
N ASN A 110 17.30 -24.97 12.43
CA ASN A 110 17.43 -25.97 13.50
C ASN A 110 18.07 -27.31 13.11
N ASP A 111 18.31 -27.61 11.82
CA ASP A 111 18.80 -28.95 11.41
C ASP A 111 20.30 -29.03 11.09
N LYS A 112 21.04 -27.94 10.86
CA LYS A 112 22.45 -28.04 10.45
C LYS A 112 23.34 -27.00 11.11
N GLY A 113 24.09 -27.47 12.12
CA GLY A 113 25.30 -26.80 12.58
C GLY A 113 26.32 -26.71 11.45
N TYR A 114 26.48 -25.52 10.88
CA TYR A 114 27.75 -24.78 10.69
C TYR A 114 27.42 -23.51 9.90
N ALA A 115 27.82 -22.37 10.45
CA ALA A 115 27.63 -21.05 9.87
C ALA A 115 28.32 -20.90 8.50
N THR A 116 27.56 -20.46 7.50
CA THR A 116 27.99 -19.39 6.59
C THR A 116 26.78 -18.52 6.30
N ASP A 117 26.85 -17.29 6.77
CA ASP A 117 25.87 -16.24 6.59
C ASP A 117 25.48 -16.02 5.12
N SER A 118 24.17 -15.91 4.95
CA SER A 118 23.45 -14.93 4.12
C SER A 118 23.64 -14.97 2.61
N TYR A 119 22.59 -15.41 1.89
CA TYR A 119 21.95 -14.62 0.83
C TYR A 119 20.67 -15.29 0.30
N LYS A 120 19.45 -14.79 0.62
CA LYS A 120 18.28 -15.14 -0.21
C LYS A 120 16.97 -14.32 -0.11
N ASN A 121 17.00 -12.99 -0.16
CA ASN A 121 15.77 -12.23 -0.43
C ASN A 121 15.64 -11.89 -1.92
N ALA A 122 14.95 -12.73 -2.71
CA ALA A 122 14.72 -12.54 -4.15
C ALA A 122 14.14 -11.17 -4.52
N HIS A 123 13.37 -10.55 -3.61
CA HIS A 123 12.83 -9.20 -3.76
C HIS A 123 13.90 -8.11 -3.55
N GLN A 124 14.78 -8.23 -2.54
CA GLN A 124 15.92 -7.32 -2.36
C GLN A 124 17.00 -7.48 -3.42
N VAL A 125 17.19 -8.69 -4.00
CA VAL A 125 18.19 -8.87 -5.07
C VAL A 125 17.88 -7.99 -6.29
N LYS A 126 16.60 -7.70 -6.55
CA LYS A 126 16.18 -6.88 -7.70
C LYS A 126 16.50 -5.40 -7.51
N GLU A 127 16.35 -4.88 -6.29
CA GLU A 127 16.72 -3.49 -5.96
C GLU A 127 18.24 -3.33 -5.77
N MET A 128 18.92 -4.37 -5.28
CA MET A 128 20.38 -4.41 -5.19
C MET A 128 21.05 -4.51 -6.56
N HIS A 129 20.42 -5.14 -7.56
CA HIS A 129 20.98 -5.19 -8.92
C HIS A 129 21.15 -3.80 -9.56
N SER A 130 20.22 -2.86 -9.30
CA SER A 130 20.32 -1.50 -9.86
C SER A 130 21.36 -0.62 -9.15
N SER A 131 21.60 -0.84 -7.87
CA SER A 131 22.60 -0.10 -7.09
C SER A 131 24.01 -0.69 -7.22
N ALA A 132 24.15 -2.02 -7.21
CA ALA A 132 25.43 -2.71 -7.36
C ALA A 132 26.08 -2.49 -8.74
N THR A 133 25.27 -2.45 -9.81
CA THR A 133 25.77 -2.16 -11.16
C THR A 133 26.33 -0.76 -11.28
N SER A 134 25.71 0.23 -10.61
CA SER A 134 26.20 1.61 -10.56
C SER A 134 27.57 1.70 -9.88
N PHE A 135 27.72 1.04 -8.71
CA PHE A 135 29.00 1.02 -7.99
C PHE A 135 30.10 0.25 -8.72
N LEU A 136 29.77 -0.89 -9.35
CA LEU A 136 30.73 -1.66 -10.15
C LEU A 136 31.15 -0.93 -11.43
N ALA A 137 30.23 -0.22 -12.09
CA ALA A 137 30.55 0.55 -13.29
C ALA A 137 31.48 1.74 -12.96
N ILE A 138 31.15 2.52 -11.93
CA ILE A 138 31.94 3.68 -11.52
C ILE A 138 33.29 3.22 -10.94
N GLY A 139 33.29 2.20 -10.06
CA GLY A 139 34.51 1.64 -9.49
C GLY A 139 35.42 1.03 -10.56
N GLY A 140 34.85 0.29 -11.52
CA GLY A 140 35.60 -0.26 -12.65
C GLY A 140 36.27 0.81 -13.50
N LEU A 141 35.55 1.89 -13.83
CA LEU A 141 36.12 3.04 -14.55
C LEU A 141 37.27 3.71 -13.77
N LEU A 142 37.14 3.87 -12.45
CA LEU A 142 38.20 4.45 -11.61
C LEU A 142 39.46 3.56 -11.57
N VAL A 143 39.28 2.24 -11.46
CA VAL A 143 40.40 1.29 -11.48
C VAL A 143 41.10 1.31 -12.83
N ILE A 144 40.35 1.28 -13.94
CA ILE A 144 40.91 1.38 -15.29
C ILE A 144 41.65 2.70 -15.48
N PHE A 145 41.08 3.82 -15.04
CA PHE A 145 41.72 5.13 -15.09
C PHE A 145 43.02 5.17 -14.27
N GLY A 146 43.02 4.60 -13.07
CA GLY A 146 44.21 4.47 -12.22
C GLY A 146 45.31 3.63 -12.87
N LEU A 147 44.94 2.52 -13.51
CA LEU A 147 45.89 1.68 -14.24
C LEU A 147 46.45 2.39 -15.48
N LEU A 148 45.63 3.09 -16.26
CA LEU A 148 46.08 3.87 -17.41
C LEU A 148 47.04 5.01 -17.01
N ASN A 149 46.86 5.57 -15.82
CA ASN A 149 47.78 6.53 -15.23
C ASN A 149 49.09 5.84 -14.77
N LEU A 150 48.99 4.68 -14.11
CA LEU A 150 50.16 3.89 -13.66
C LEU A 150 51.07 3.47 -14.83
N PHE A 151 50.50 3.06 -15.96
CA PHE A 151 51.24 2.71 -17.17
C PHE A 151 51.72 3.93 -17.98
N GLY A 152 51.45 5.15 -17.50
CA GLY A 152 51.94 6.40 -18.11
C GLY A 152 51.29 6.76 -19.44
N VAL A 153 50.16 6.12 -19.77
CA VAL A 153 49.40 6.36 -21.02
C VAL A 153 48.63 7.68 -20.93
N LEU A 154 48.10 8.01 -19.74
CA LEU A 154 47.45 9.29 -19.44
C LEU A 154 48.34 10.13 -18.51
N LYS A 155 49.18 11.01 -19.08
CA LYS A 155 49.98 12.00 -18.31
C LYS A 155 49.13 13.20 -17.85
N ILE A 156 48.02 12.93 -17.16
CA ILE A 156 47.12 13.96 -16.62
C ILE A 156 47.41 14.20 -15.13
N LEU A 157 48.13 13.30 -14.44
CA LEU A 157 48.55 13.50 -13.05
C LEU A 157 50.05 13.77 -12.96
N ASP A 158 50.47 14.93 -13.47
CA ASP A 158 51.68 15.57 -12.94
C ASP A 158 51.27 16.39 -11.71
N ALA A 159 52.11 16.40 -10.67
CA ALA A 159 51.76 16.79 -9.30
C ALA A 159 51.11 18.19 -9.16
N GLY A 160 51.27 19.07 -10.16
CA GLY A 160 50.68 20.40 -10.20
C GLY A 160 49.17 20.46 -10.46
N MET A 161 48.57 19.46 -11.13
CA MET A 161 47.14 19.53 -11.50
C MET A 161 46.19 18.99 -10.42
N TYR A 162 46.71 18.17 -9.49
CA TYR A 162 45.95 17.65 -8.35
C TYR A 162 45.51 18.77 -7.38
N LEU A 163 46.37 19.78 -7.21
CA LEU A 163 46.07 20.97 -6.41
C LEU A 163 44.90 21.76 -6.99
N TYR A 164 44.85 21.95 -8.31
CA TYR A 164 43.73 22.64 -8.97
C TYR A 164 42.42 21.86 -8.88
N GLY A 165 42.45 20.54 -9.05
CA GLY A 165 41.25 19.70 -8.94
C GLY A 165 40.63 19.73 -7.55
N VAL A 166 41.44 19.63 -6.50
CA VAL A 166 40.96 19.67 -5.11
C VAL A 166 40.45 21.06 -4.74
N ILE A 167 41.08 22.13 -5.22
CA ILE A 167 40.62 23.52 -4.97
C ILE A 167 39.28 23.79 -5.66
N VAL A 168 39.10 23.38 -6.91
CA VAL A 168 37.84 23.63 -7.66
C VAL A 168 36.67 22.81 -7.09
N VAL A 169 36.90 21.55 -6.74
CA VAL A 169 35.85 20.71 -6.13
C VAL A 169 35.55 21.17 -4.70
N GLY A 170 36.56 21.63 -3.94
CA GLY A 170 36.36 22.21 -2.62
C GLY A 170 35.56 23.51 -2.63
N ILE A 171 35.80 24.39 -3.61
CA ILE A 171 35.02 25.63 -3.77
C ILE A 171 33.57 25.33 -4.18
N ALA A 172 33.34 24.33 -5.03
CA ALA A 172 31.99 23.93 -5.45
C ALA A 172 31.16 23.26 -4.33
N PHE A 173 31.81 22.69 -3.31
CA PHE A 173 31.15 22.11 -2.14
C PHE A 173 30.98 23.10 -0.97
N CYS A 174 31.60 24.27 -1.04
CA CYS A 174 31.50 25.33 -0.03
C CYS A 174 30.60 26.52 -0.46
N ALA A 175 29.92 26.42 -1.61
CA ALA A 175 28.89 27.36 -2.07
C ALA A 175 27.51 26.69 -2.03
#